data_AF-A0A3D0QIN7-F1
#
_entry.id   AF-A0A3D0QIN7-F1
#
_cell.length_a   1.000
_cell.length_b   1.000
_cell.length_c   1.000
_cell.angle_alpha   90.00
_cell.angle_beta   90.00
_cell.angle_gamma   90.00
#
_symmetry.space_group_name_H-M   'P 1'
#
loop_
_entity.id
_entity.type
_entity.pdbx_description
1 polymer ?
#
loop_
_entity_poly.entity_id
_entity_poly.type
_entity_poly.pdbx_seq_one_letter_code
_entity_poly.pdbx_strand_id
1 'polypeptide(L)' 'MSTETNTIEELANQEYKWGFVTDIEADEAPKGLSEGTVRFISEKKKEPEWLL' A
#
# COMPACT_ATOMS: atom_id res chain seq x y z
N MET A 1 -30.57 2.61 -34.60
CA MET A 1 -29.32 1.81 -34.48
C MET A 1 -28.12 2.63 -34.00
N SER A 2 -28.24 3.94 -33.75
CA SER A 2 -27.12 4.81 -33.33
C SER A 2 -27.17 5.24 -31.87
N THR A 3 -28.26 4.98 -31.14
CA THR A 3 -28.41 5.39 -29.74
C THR A 3 -27.73 4.43 -28.76
N GLU A 4 -27.75 3.13 -29.06
CA GLU A 4 -27.19 2.09 -28.17
C GLU A 4 -25.65 2.15 -28.09
N THR A 5 -24.97 2.52 -29.17
CA THR A 5 -23.50 2.64 -29.21
C THR A 5 -23.03 3.81 -28.34
N ASN A 6 -23.70 4.96 -28.42
CA ASN A 6 -23.40 6.13 -27.61
C ASN A 6 -23.51 5.82 -26.10
N THR A 7 -24.54 5.07 -25.69
CA THR A 7 -24.72 4.70 -24.27
C THR A 7 -23.65 3.74 -23.75
N ILE A 8 -23.12 2.87 -24.61
CA ILE A 8 -22.03 1.94 -24.24
C ILE A 8 -20.71 2.69 -24.10
N GLU A 9 -20.44 3.63 -25.01
CA GLU A 9 -19.25 4.49 -24.97
C GLU A 9 -19.23 5.37 -23.72
N GLU A 10 -20.39 5.89 -23.31
CA GLU A 10 -20.54 6.69 -22.10
C GLU A 10 -20.30 5.87 -20.83
N LEU A 11 -20.78 4.62 -20.78
CA LEU A 11 -20.57 3.71 -19.65
C LEU A 11 -19.12 3.22 -19.55
N ALA A 12 -18.47 2.98 -20.70
CA ALA A 12 -17.09 2.50 -20.77
C ALA A 12 -16.06 3.58 -20.39
N ASN A 13 -16.35 4.85 -20.67
CA ASN A 13 -15.49 5.98 -20.30
C ASN A 13 -15.74 6.52 -18.88
N GLN A 14 -16.60 5.88 -18.08
CA GLN A 14 -16.79 6.26 -16.68
C GLN A 14 -15.53 5.95 -15.86
N GLU A 15 -14.97 6.98 -15.24
CA GLU A 15 -13.88 6.81 -14.29
C GLU A 15 -14.34 5.98 -13.08
N TYR A 16 -13.51 5.03 -12.68
CA TYR A 16 -13.78 4.16 -11.55
C TYR A 16 -13.76 4.98 -10.24
N LYS A 17 -14.94 5.36 -9.76
CA LYS A 17 -15.13 6.27 -8.61
C LYS A 17 -14.71 5.69 -7.25
N TRP A 18 -14.46 4.39 -7.17
CA TRP A 18 -14.28 3.68 -5.91
C TRP A 18 -12.84 3.17 -5.77
N GLY A 19 -11.90 4.05 -5.46
CA GLY A 19 -10.55 3.63 -5.06
C GLY A 19 -10.61 2.88 -3.73
N PHE A 20 -10.04 1.67 -3.67
CA PHE A 20 -9.82 1.00 -2.39
C PHE A 20 -8.65 1.68 -1.68
N VAL A 21 -8.93 2.42 -0.61
CA VAL A 21 -7.92 2.96 0.30
C VAL A 21 -8.01 2.15 1.58
N THR A 22 -6.90 1.53 1.97
CA THR A 22 -6.76 0.85 3.25
C THR A 22 -5.69 1.58 4.03
N ASP A 23 -6.06 2.11 5.19
CA ASP A 23 -5.09 2.64 6.13
C ASP A 23 -4.27 1.46 6.67
N ILE A 24 -3.00 1.42 6.28
CA ILE A 24 -2.04 0.46 6.80
C ILE A 24 -1.19 1.22 7.82
N GLU A 25 -1.09 0.68 9.03
CA GLU A 25 -0.13 1.19 10.01
C GLU A 25 1.28 0.95 9.48
N ALA A 26 2.00 2.04 9.22
CA ALA A 26 3.39 2.02 8.81
C ALA A 26 4.22 2.74 9.87
N ASP A 27 5.24 2.06 10.36
CA ASP A 27 6.20 2.64 11.30
C ASP A 27 7.45 3.10 10.55
N GLU A 28 7.85 4.35 10.77
CA GLU A 28 9.11 4.88 10.25
C GLU A 28 10.23 4.67 11.26
N ALA A 29 11.30 3.99 10.82
CA ALA A 29 12.53 3.91 11.59
C ALA A 29 13.34 5.23 11.44
N PRO A 30 14.11 5.65 12.45
CA PRO A 30 14.96 6.82 12.37
C PRO A 30 15.95 6.71 11.20
N LYS A 31 16.31 7.85 10.60
CA LYS A 31 17.25 7.92 9.48
C LYS A 31 18.63 7.43 9.92
N GLY A 32 19.10 6.34 9.33
CA GLY A 32 20.43 5.77 9.56
C GLY A 32 20.39 4.29 9.96
N LEU A 33 21.31 3.50 9.42
CA LEU A 33 21.48 2.08 9.75
C LEU A 33 22.57 1.95 10.80
N SER A 34 22.17 1.74 12.06
CA SER A 34 23.07 1.44 13.18
C SER A 34 22.64 0.13 13.84
N GLU A 35 23.52 -0.53 14.60
CA GLU A 35 23.19 -1.75 15.32
C GLU A 35 21.97 -1.57 16.25
N GLY A 36 21.86 -0.40 16.89
CA GLY A 36 20.70 -0.05 17.70
C GLY A 36 19.40 0.04 16.89
N THR A 37 19.46 0.56 15.65
CA THR A 37 18.31 0.61 14.74
C THR A 37 17.88 -0.81 14.32
N VAL A 38 18.84 -1.69 14.01
CA VAL A 38 18.58 -3.08 13.61
C VAL A 38 17.92 -3.85 14.75
N ARG A 39 18.43 -3.70 15.98
CA ARG A 39 17.86 -4.35 17.17
C ARG A 39 16.43 -3.90 17.47
N PHE A 40 16.18 -2.60 17.38
CA PHE A 40 14.84 -2.04 17.54
C PHE A 40 13.84 -2.59 16.50
N ILE A 41 14.27 -2.72 15.23
CA ILE A 41 13.43 -3.31 14.17
C ILE A 41 13.17 -4.80 14.43
N SER A 42 14.21 -5.54 14.82
CA SER A 42 14.15 -6.98 15.07
C SER A 42 13.21 -7.32 16.24
N GLU A 43 13.31 -6.60 17.36
CA GLU A 43 12.42 -6.74 18.52
C GLU A 43 10.96 -6.45 18.15
N LYS A 44 10.73 -5.39 17.37
CA LYS A 44 9.38 -5.00 16.94
C LYS A 44 8.74 -6.03 16.01
N LYS A 45 9.55 -6.69 15.18
CA LYS A 45 9.12 -7.76 14.28
C LYS A 45 9.10 -9.16 14.91
N LYS A 46 9.57 -9.30 16.15
CA LYS A 46 9.74 -10.58 16.86
C LYS A 46 10.58 -11.57 16.04
N GLU A 47 11.63 -11.05 15.41
CA GLU A 47 12.56 -11.86 14.65
C GLU A 47 13.44 -12.70 15.60
N PRO A 48 13.85 -13.92 15.18
CA PRO A 48 14.70 -14.77 15.99
C PRO A 48 16.15 -14.27 16.04
N GLU A 49 16.87 -14.58 17.13
CA GLU A 49 18.23 -14.05 17.41
C GLU A 49 19.28 -14.32 16.32
N TRP A 50 19.08 -15.35 15.48
CA TRP A 50 20.01 -15.65 14.38
C TRP A 50 19.90 -14.69 13.20
N LEU A 51 18.89 -13.82 13.16
CA LEU A 51 18.67 -12.84 12.11
C LEU A 51 19.29 -11.45 12.42
N LEU A 52 19.85 -11.28 13.63
CA LEU A 52 20.50 -10.05 14.10
C LEU A 52 21.95 -9.90 13.61
#